data_AF-A0A223KTH7-F1
#
_entry.id   AF-A0A223KTH7-F1
#
_cell.length_a   1.000
_cell.length_b   1.000
_cell.length_c   1.000
_cell.angle_alpha   90.00
_cell.angle_beta   90.00
_cell.angle_gamma   90.00
#
_symmetry.space_group_name_H-M   'P 1'
#
loop_
_entity.id
_entity.type
_entity.pdbx_description
1 polymer ?
#
loop_
_entity_poly.entity_id
_entity_poly.type
_entity_poly.pdbx_seq_one_letter_code
_entity_poly.pdbx_strand_id
1 'polypeptide(L)'
;MQHVFPYLIPTIVIHFFMDLGRVTILVAQLGIFSIFVTQQFVQTGPLLSSMGPPFGFLENTGYNWATMLNGIKKEMHNAPWLVLVPVIAIMYITFMFNLIGEGAKKYFLRRDGHM
;
A
#
# COMPACT_ATOMS: atom_id res chain seq x y z
N MET A 1 -9.94 23.57 -27.42
CA MET A 1 -9.63 22.48 -26.46
C MET A 1 -8.12 22.24 -26.25
N GLN A 2 -7.23 22.47 -27.24
CA GLN A 2 -5.79 22.18 -27.11
C GLN A 2 -4.96 23.13 -26.21
N HIS A 3 -5.54 24.22 -25.67
CA HIS A 3 -4.81 25.22 -24.89
C HIS A 3 -4.96 25.09 -23.35
N VAL A 4 -5.83 24.22 -22.84
CA VAL A 4 -6.07 24.05 -21.39
C VAL A 4 -5.02 23.14 -20.74
N PHE A 5 -4.44 22.24 -21.54
CA PHE A 5 -3.49 21.21 -21.09
C PHE A 5 -2.27 21.75 -20.33
N PRO A 6 -1.52 22.78 -20.81
CA PRO A 6 -0.35 23.28 -20.08
C PRO A 6 -0.68 23.90 -18.71
N TYR A 7 -1.91 24.40 -18.54
CA TYR A 7 -2.36 24.98 -17.27
C TYR A 7 -2.75 23.90 -16.24
N LEU A 8 -3.13 22.71 -16.70
CA LEU A 8 -3.52 21.59 -15.83
C LEU A 8 -2.35 20.73 -15.37
N ILE A 9 -1.21 20.75 -16.06
CA ILE A 9 -0.03 19.94 -15.69
C ILE A 9 0.39 20.12 -14.22
N PRO A 10 0.53 21.36 -13.68
CA PRO A 10 0.87 21.56 -12.27
C PRO A 10 -0.14 20.90 -11.33
N THR A 11 -1.42 21.07 -11.62
CA THR A 11 -2.53 20.53 -10.84
C THR A 11 -2.54 19.00 -10.88
N ILE A 12 -2.34 18.39 -12.05
CA ILE A 12 -2.30 16.92 -12.21
C ILE A 12 -1.15 16.34 -11.39
N VAL A 13 0.05 16.94 -11.48
CA VAL A 13 1.24 16.45 -10.77
C VAL A 13 1.02 16.52 -9.25
N ILE A 14 0.50 17.62 -8.72
CA ILE A 14 0.20 17.76 -7.28
C ILE A 14 -0.77 16.66 -6.83
N HIS A 15 -1.92 16.53 -7.51
CA HIS A 15 -2.94 15.57 -7.11
C HIS A 15 -2.46 14.13 -7.24
N PHE A 16 -1.66 13.82 -8.26
CA PHE A 16 -1.07 12.49 -8.44
C PHE A 16 -0.25 12.05 -7.23
N PHE A 17 0.67 12.89 -6.73
CA PHE A 17 1.47 12.55 -5.53
C PHE A 17 0.61 12.46 -4.26
N MET A 18 -0.37 13.35 -4.10
CA MET A 18 -1.28 13.32 -2.95
C MET A 18 -2.15 12.05 -2.95
N ASP A 19 -2.58 11.61 -4.13
CA ASP A 19 -3.37 10.38 -4.29
C ASP A 19 -2.50 9.14 -4.06
N LEU A 20 -1.23 9.13 -4.50
CA LEU A 20 -0.27 8.06 -4.15
C LEU A 20 -0.08 7.92 -2.64
N GLY A 21 -0.01 9.02 -1.90
CA GLY A 21 0.07 9.00 -0.43
C GLY A 21 -1.15 8.29 0.18
N ARG A 22 -2.35 8.61 -0.29
CA ARG A 22 -3.62 8.00 0.15
C ARG A 22 -3.70 6.52 -0.21
N VAL A 23 -3.33 6.15 -1.43
CA VAL A 23 -3.34 4.75 -1.90
C VAL A 23 -2.34 3.91 -1.12
N THR A 24 -1.18 4.45 -0.80
CA THR A 24 -0.17 3.74 0.02
C THR A 24 -0.72 3.40 1.41
N ILE A 25 -1.44 4.33 2.04
CA ILE A 25 -2.13 4.07 3.32
C ILE A 25 -3.24 3.03 3.18
N LEU A 26 -4.02 3.09 2.10
CA LEU A 26 -5.03 2.07 1.83
C LEU A 26 -4.41 0.67 1.71
N VAL A 27 -3.30 0.55 0.97
CA VAL A 27 -2.57 -0.72 0.85
C VAL A 27 -2.08 -1.22 2.22
N ALA A 28 -1.61 -0.32 3.09
CA ALA A 28 -1.22 -0.66 4.45
C ALA A 28 -2.40 -1.22 5.28
N GLN A 29 -3.54 -0.54 5.23
CA GLN A 29 -4.76 -0.97 5.94
C GLN A 29 -5.27 -2.32 5.42
N LEU A 30 -5.25 -2.54 4.11
CA LEU A 30 -5.59 -3.83 3.51
C LEU A 30 -4.66 -4.95 4.01
N GLY A 31 -3.36 -4.68 4.11
CA GLY A 31 -2.38 -5.60 4.69
C GLY A 31 -2.69 -5.97 6.14
N ILE A 32 -3.01 -4.98 6.98
CA ILE A 32 -3.39 -5.19 8.39
C ILE A 32 -4.69 -6.00 8.51
N PHE A 33 -5.68 -5.72 7.68
CA PHE A 33 -6.94 -6.48 7.64
C PHE A 33 -6.79 -7.85 6.96
N SER A 34 -5.58 -8.22 6.54
CA SER A 34 -5.31 -9.48 5.83
C SER A 34 -6.17 -9.64 4.57
N ILE A 35 -6.47 -8.52 3.89
CA ILE A 35 -7.12 -8.52 2.59
C ILE A 35 -6.04 -8.69 1.54
N PHE A 36 -6.00 -9.89 0.94
CA PHE A 36 -4.92 -10.29 0.05
C PHE A 36 -5.22 -9.88 -1.39
N VAL A 37 -4.29 -9.10 -1.98
CA VAL A 37 -4.32 -8.73 -3.40
C VAL A 37 -4.01 -9.96 -4.27
N THR A 38 -3.08 -10.80 -3.81
CA THR A 38 -2.66 -12.05 -4.45
C THR A 38 -2.84 -13.19 -3.45
N GLN A 39 -3.72 -14.14 -3.76
CA GLN A 39 -3.99 -15.31 -2.91
C GLN A 39 -4.07 -16.56 -3.77
N GLN A 40 -3.65 -17.69 -3.22
CA GLN A 40 -3.78 -18.98 -3.87
C GLN A 40 -4.57 -19.93 -2.95
N PHE A 41 -5.51 -20.65 -3.54
CA PHE A 41 -6.18 -21.75 -2.85
C PHE A 41 -5.25 -22.96 -2.83
N VAL A 42 -4.82 -23.37 -1.63
CA VAL A 42 -4.04 -24.59 -1.43
C VAL A 42 -4.98 -25.65 -0.86
N GLN A 43 -5.27 -26.69 -1.64
CA GLN A 43 -5.94 -27.89 -1.14
C GLN A 43 -4.89 -28.80 -0.48
N THR A 44 -5.13 -29.17 0.78
CA THR A 44 -4.29 -30.18 1.45
C THR A 44 -4.34 -31.49 0.68
N GLY A 45 -3.17 -32.08 0.41
CA GLY A 45 -3.01 -33.21 -0.51
C GLY A 45 -3.75 -34.51 -0.11
N PRO A 46 -3.70 -35.54 -0.98
CA PRO A 46 -4.55 -36.73 -0.96
C PRO A 46 -4.61 -37.51 0.37
N LEU A 47 -3.57 -37.39 1.20
CA LEU A 47 -3.47 -38.11 2.47
C LEU A 47 -4.44 -37.58 3.55
N LEU A 48 -4.75 -36.28 3.54
CA LEU A 48 -5.72 -35.66 4.46
C LEU A 48 -7.14 -35.57 3.86
N SER A 49 -7.28 -35.57 2.53
CA SER A 49 -8.58 -35.56 1.85
C SER A 49 -9.28 -36.93 1.84
N SER A 50 -8.63 -37.99 2.34
CA SER A 50 -9.23 -39.31 2.52
C SER A 50 -10.09 -39.41 3.79
N MET A 51 -9.99 -38.41 4.68
CA MET A 51 -10.68 -38.39 5.98
C MET A 51 -11.85 -37.38 6.03
N GLY A 52 -12.15 -36.68 4.94
CA GLY A 52 -13.22 -35.68 4.87
C GLY A 52 -13.17 -34.85 3.59
N PRO A 53 -14.15 -33.96 3.37
CA PRO A 53 -14.13 -33.06 2.21
C PRO A 53 -12.82 -32.26 2.19
N PRO A 54 -12.24 -32.01 1.01
CA PRO A 54 -10.97 -31.30 0.89
C PRO A 54 -11.07 -29.92 1.56
N PHE A 55 -10.32 -29.73 2.65
CA PHE A 55 -10.18 -28.42 3.29
C PHE A 55 -9.16 -27.61 2.49
N GLY A 56 -9.65 -26.59 1.77
CA GLY A 56 -8.80 -25.61 1.12
C GLY A 56 -8.54 -24.45 2.08
N PHE A 57 -7.27 -24.12 2.29
CA PHE A 57 -6.89 -22.91 3.01
C PHE A 57 -6.51 -21.81 2.01
N LEU A 58 -6.93 -20.59 2.31
CA LEU A 58 -6.50 -19.40 1.59
C LEU A 58 -5.15 -18.98 2.12
N GLU A 59 -4.11 -19.16 1.31
CA GLU A 59 -2.76 -18.71 1.63
C GLU A 59 -2.37 -17.53 0.74
N ASN A 60 -1.74 -16.53 1.36
CA ASN A 60 -1.21 -15.40 0.64
C ASN A 60 0.18 -15.74 0.10
N THR A 61 0.28 -15.81 -1.23
CA THR A 61 1.54 -16.09 -1.94
C THR A 61 2.32 -14.81 -2.27
N GLY A 62 1.75 -13.64 -1.99
CA GLY A 62 2.37 -12.35 -2.26
C GLY A 62 3.47 -12.02 -1.26
N TYR A 63 4.70 -11.86 -1.75
CA TYR A 63 5.82 -11.34 -0.96
C TYR A 63 5.92 -9.82 -1.12
N ASN A 64 5.19 -9.07 -0.30
CA ASN A 64 5.24 -7.61 -0.30
C ASN A 64 5.14 -7.03 1.12
N TRP A 65 5.48 -5.76 1.24
CA TRP A 65 5.55 -5.06 2.53
C TRP A 65 4.20 -5.01 3.26
N ALA A 66 3.08 -4.98 2.54
CA ALA A 66 1.74 -4.98 3.14
C ALA A 66 1.33 -6.38 3.62
N THR A 67 1.74 -7.45 2.93
CA THR A 67 1.42 -8.83 3.33
C THR A 67 2.23 -9.29 4.53
N MET A 68 3.41 -8.69 4.76
CA MET A 68 4.19 -8.86 6.00
C MET A 68 3.51 -8.26 7.24
N LEU A 69 2.49 -7.41 7.06
CA LEU A 69 1.64 -6.91 8.14
C LEU A 69 0.52 -7.89 8.51
N ASN A 70 0.45 -9.05 7.86
CA ASN A 70 -0.42 -10.13 8.32
C ASN A 70 0.15 -10.71 9.63
N GLY A 71 -0.72 -11.05 10.58
CA GLY A 71 -0.30 -11.77 11.78
C GLY A 71 0.51 -10.91 12.76
N ILE A 72 0.45 -9.57 12.64
CA ILE A 72 1.14 -8.61 13.52
C ILE A 72 1.04 -9.00 14.99
N LYS A 73 -0.12 -9.46 15.47
CA LYS A 73 -0.32 -9.85 16.87
C LYS A 73 0.61 -10.98 17.32
N LYS A 74 0.87 -11.96 16.44
CA LYS A 74 1.75 -13.10 16.72
C LYS A 74 3.22 -12.72 16.54
N GLU A 75 3.53 -12.04 15.45
CA GLU A 75 4.91 -11.66 15.11
C GLU A 75 5.44 -10.55 16.02
N MET A 76 4.60 -9.67 16.54
CA MET A 76 5.01 -8.62 17.48
C MET A 76 5.51 -9.20 18.81
N HIS A 77 5.04 -10.38 19.21
CA HIS A 77 5.51 -11.05 20.42
C HIS A 77 6.83 -11.82 20.18
N ASN A 78 6.95 -12.48 19.03
CA ASN A 78 8.07 -13.37 18.74
C ASN A 78 9.25 -12.68 18.04
N ALA A 79 8.98 -11.75 17.13
CA ALA A 79 9.95 -11.10 16.25
C ALA A 79 9.45 -9.70 15.83
N PRO A 80 9.44 -8.72 16.75
CA PRO A 80 8.84 -7.40 16.50
C PRO A 80 9.48 -6.64 15.33
N TRP A 81 10.76 -6.88 15.04
CA TRP A 81 11.46 -6.25 13.91
C TRP A 81 10.84 -6.59 12.56
N LEU A 82 10.27 -7.80 12.37
CA LEU A 82 9.62 -8.20 11.12
C LEU A 82 8.38 -7.37 10.81
N VAL A 83 7.72 -6.84 11.86
CA VAL A 83 6.56 -5.96 11.74
C VAL A 83 6.97 -4.48 11.69
N LEU A 84 7.93 -4.06 12.52
CA LEU A 84 8.30 -2.65 12.61
C LEU A 84 8.92 -2.12 11.32
N VAL A 85 9.78 -2.92 10.69
CA VAL A 85 10.44 -2.53 9.42
C VAL A 85 9.41 -2.18 8.34
N PRO A 86 8.39 -3.01 8.04
CA PRO A 86 7.40 -2.65 7.03
C PRO A 86 6.46 -1.52 7.43
N VAL A 87 6.10 -1.41 8.71
CA VAL A 87 5.29 -0.26 9.18
C VAL A 87 6.04 1.05 8.97
N ILE A 88 7.32 1.11 9.34
CA ILE A 88 8.14 2.32 9.18
C ILE A 88 8.37 2.62 7.69
N ALA A 89 8.63 1.61 6.86
CA ALA A 89 8.82 1.80 5.42
C ALA A 89 7.58 2.40 4.75
N ILE A 90 6.39 1.87 5.04
CA ILE A 90 5.13 2.39 4.52
C ILE A 90 4.89 3.83 5.01
N MET A 91 5.08 4.08 6.32
CA MET A 91 4.94 5.42 6.88
C MET A 91 5.88 6.41 6.19
N TYR A 92 7.14 6.03 6.00
CA TYR A 92 8.14 6.86 5.34
C TYR A 92 7.78 7.18 3.90
N ILE A 93 7.34 6.18 3.12
CA ILE A 93 6.93 6.36 1.73
C ILE A 93 5.69 7.26 1.62
N THR A 94 4.67 7.03 2.45
CA THR A 94 3.50 7.91 2.50
C THR A 94 3.89 9.34 2.83
N PHE A 95 4.77 9.52 3.83
CA PHE A 95 5.25 10.85 4.22
C PHE A 95 5.98 11.54 3.07
N MET A 96 6.85 10.83 2.35
CA MET A 96 7.57 11.37 1.19
C MET A 96 6.62 11.80 0.07
N PHE A 97 5.61 10.99 -0.28
CA PHE A 97 4.63 11.37 -1.30
C PHE A 97 3.82 12.60 -0.91
N ASN A 98 3.36 12.68 0.33
CA ASN A 98 2.64 13.84 0.82
C ASN A 98 3.53 15.09 0.84
N LEU A 99 4.79 14.97 1.27
CA LEU A 99 5.75 16.06 1.29
C LEU A 99 6.04 16.60 -0.13
N ILE A 100 6.19 15.70 -1.12
CA ILE A 100 6.38 16.08 -2.52
C ILE A 100 5.12 16.80 -3.06
N GLY A 101 3.92 16.27 -2.78
CA GLY A 101 2.67 16.87 -3.23
C GLY A 101 2.45 18.27 -2.65
N GLU A 102 2.67 18.45 -1.35
CA GLU A 102 2.58 19.76 -0.69
C GLU A 102 3.69 20.71 -1.14
N GLY A 103 4.92 20.22 -1.31
CA GLY A 103 6.05 20.99 -1.82
C GLY A 103 5.79 21.51 -3.24
N ALA A 104 5.31 20.64 -4.13
CA ALA A 104 4.92 21.01 -5.49
C ALA A 104 3.78 22.05 -5.48
N LYS A 105 2.77 21.84 -4.63
CA LYS A 105 1.65 22.80 -4.48
C LYS A 105 2.16 24.18 -4.09
N LYS A 106 3.04 24.26 -3.08
CA LYS A 106 3.61 25.53 -2.61
C LYS A 106 4.48 26.19 -3.68
N TYR A 107 5.24 25.40 -4.45
CA TYR A 107 6.07 25.90 -5.55
C TYR A 107 5.22 26.54 -6.65
N PHE A 108 4.17 25.86 -7.11
CA PHE A 108 3.31 26.38 -8.18
C PHE A 108 2.46 27.57 -7.73
N LEU A 109 1.90 27.55 -6.51
CA LEU A 109 1.17 28.70 -5.95
C LEU A 109 2.07 29.95 -5.86
N ARG A 110 3.33 29.79 -5.47
CA ARG A 110 4.28 30.92 -5.42
C ARG A 110 4.57 31.46 -6.82
N ARG A 111 4.72 30.60 -7.83
CA ARG A 111 4.97 31.02 -9.22
C ARG A 111 3.80 31.81 -9.80
N ASP A 112 2.57 31.39 -9.51
CA ASP A 112 1.38 32.00 -10.09
C ASP A 112 0.95 33.29 -9.35
N GLY A 113 1.37 33.49 -8.09
CA GLY A 113 1.17 34.74 -7.35
C GLY A 113 2.10 35.91 -7.71
N HIS A 114 2.97 35.73 -8.71
CA HIS A 114 3.84 36.78 -9.27
C HIS A 114 3.36 37.30 -10.64
N MET A 115 2.10 37.02 -11.01
CA MET A 115 1.36 37.69 -12.10
C MET A 115 0.12 38.39 -11.54
#